data_AF-A0A9E7F738-F1
#
_entry.id   AF-A0A9E7F738-F1
#
_cell.length_a   1.000
_cell.length_b   1.000
_cell.length_c   1.000
_cell.angle_alpha   90.00
_cell.angle_beta   90.00
_cell.angle_gamma   90.00
#
_symmetry.space_group_name_H-M   'P 1'
#
loop_
_entity.id
_entity.type
_entity.pdbx_description
1 polymer ?
#
loop_
_entity_poly.entity_id
_entity_poly.type
_entity_poly.pdbx_seq_one_letter_code
_entity_poly.pdbx_strand_id
1 'polypeptide(L)'
;MASCTQNGHFEESLKLFIQMADDGVRANGLTYAVALNSCAGLSALRSGDALNGHAEKTGCKSYLSVGNALINMYSKSGSIDDATKAFTSMLNQDIISWNSIINAYSHFGFAKGALETFHNMLAEEETPTYVTFIGVLSACAHLGLIGYVPNIACASHDVEDEQKEEYLRYHSEKLAIAFGVIHMPPGAAIYIMKNLRMCDDCHVAVKLISIVTNRKLVVRDANRFHCFESGCCSCDDYW
;
A
#
# COMPACT_ATOMS: atom_id res chain seq x y z
N MET A 1 3.66 19.60 -18.87
CA MET A 1 2.94 19.06 -17.70
C MET A 1 3.48 17.71 -17.24
N ALA A 2 3.15 16.59 -17.89
CA ALA A 2 3.53 15.25 -17.39
C ALA A 2 5.06 15.08 -17.18
N SER A 3 5.87 15.55 -18.14
CA SER A 3 7.34 15.56 -18.03
C SER A 3 7.82 16.41 -16.83
N CYS A 4 7.24 17.58 -16.60
CA CYS A 4 7.58 18.45 -15.46
C CYS A 4 7.32 17.74 -14.12
N THR A 5 6.17 17.08 -13.97
CA THR A 5 5.83 16.32 -12.76
C THR A 5 6.79 15.15 -12.53
N GLN A 6 7.15 14.40 -13.57
CA GLN A 6 8.11 13.29 -13.48
C GLN A 6 9.51 13.76 -13.06
N ASN A 7 9.90 14.98 -13.45
CA ASN A 7 11.17 15.59 -13.10
C ASN A 7 11.12 16.39 -11.78
N GLY A 8 10.03 16.31 -11.01
CA GLY A 8 9.88 17.03 -9.74
C GLY A 8 9.60 18.53 -9.86
N HIS A 9 9.43 19.06 -11.07
CA HIS A 9 9.06 20.45 -11.34
C HIS A 9 7.54 20.65 -11.16
N PHE A 10 7.05 20.41 -9.95
CA PHE A 10 5.63 20.41 -9.63
C PHE A 10 4.96 21.78 -9.80
N GLU A 11 5.62 22.86 -9.39
CA GLU A 11 5.08 24.23 -9.56
C GLU A 11 4.93 24.60 -11.04
N GLU A 12 5.91 24.23 -11.87
CA GLU A 12 5.85 24.48 -13.31
C GLU A 12 4.73 23.68 -13.96
N SER A 13 4.54 22.42 -13.53
CA SER A 13 3.43 21.60 -14.00
C SER A 13 2.06 22.25 -13.70
N LEU A 14 1.89 22.81 -12.49
CA LEU A 14 0.68 23.53 -12.11
C LEU A 14 0.49 24.85 -12.89
N LYS A 15 1.56 25.60 -13.15
CA LYS A 15 1.50 26.80 -14.00
C LYS A 15 1.03 26.46 -15.41
N LEU A 16 1.56 25.37 -15.98
CA LEU A 16 1.13 24.89 -17.30
C LEU A 16 -0.32 24.41 -17.30
N PHE A 17 -0.82 23.84 -16.20
CA PHE A 17 -2.22 23.47 -16.06
C PHE A 17 -3.14 24.70 -16.11
N ILE A 18 -2.75 25.78 -15.43
CA ILE A 18 -3.51 27.05 -15.45
C ILE A 18 -3.46 27.68 -16.84
N GLN A 19 -2.26 27.77 -17.45
CA GLN A 19 -2.07 28.34 -18.78
C GLN A 19 -2.91 27.63 -19.84
N MET A 20 -3.10 26.32 -19.71
CA MET A 20 -3.93 25.55 -20.63
C MET A 20 -5.38 26.08 -20.71
N ALA A 21 -5.92 26.59 -19.60
CA ALA A 21 -7.24 27.22 -19.58
C ALA A 21 -7.23 28.58 -20.29
N ASP A 22 -6.17 29.38 -20.10
CA ASP A 22 -5.99 30.67 -20.77
C ASP A 22 -5.83 30.50 -22.28
N ASP A 23 -5.21 29.40 -22.71
CA ASP A 23 -5.06 29.01 -24.12
C ASP A 23 -6.34 28.37 -24.72
N GLY A 24 -7.41 28.27 -23.94
CA GLY A 24 -8.70 27.70 -24.37
C GLY A 24 -8.70 26.18 -24.53
N VAL A 25 -7.70 25.47 -24.01
CA VAL A 25 -7.56 24.03 -24.09
C VAL A 25 -8.23 23.37 -22.86
N ARG A 26 -9.15 22.44 -23.12
CA ARG A 26 -9.92 21.78 -22.05
C ARG A 26 -9.12 20.66 -21.36
N ALA A 27 -9.08 20.69 -20.03
CA ALA A 27 -8.50 19.63 -19.22
C ALA A 27 -9.27 18.31 -19.35
N ASN A 28 -8.53 17.20 -19.40
CA ASN A 28 -9.07 15.85 -19.35
C ASN A 28 -8.60 15.12 -18.08
N GLY A 29 -9.05 13.88 -17.88
CA GLY A 29 -8.72 13.09 -16.68
C GLY A 29 -7.21 12.91 -16.44
N LEU A 30 -6.39 12.81 -17.49
CA LEU A 30 -4.93 12.74 -17.36
C LEU A 30 -4.35 14.07 -16.90
N THR A 31 -4.85 15.19 -17.44
CA THR A 31 -4.41 16.54 -17.04
C THR A 31 -4.64 16.77 -15.55
N TYR A 32 -5.82 16.39 -15.04
CA TYR A 32 -6.10 16.48 -13.60
C TYR A 32 -5.22 15.56 -12.77
N ALA A 33 -5.05 14.31 -13.18
CA ALA A 33 -4.21 13.36 -12.45
C ALA A 33 -2.77 13.89 -12.29
N VAL A 34 -2.20 14.47 -13.35
CA VAL A 34 -0.87 15.09 -13.33
C VAL A 34 -0.83 16.32 -12.40
N ALA A 35 -1.82 17.20 -12.48
CA ALA A 35 -1.89 18.38 -11.62
C ALA A 35 -2.05 18.01 -10.13
N LEU A 36 -2.93 17.05 -9.82
CA LEU A 36 -3.14 16.53 -8.47
C LEU A 36 -1.89 15.86 -7.89
N ASN A 37 -1.18 15.06 -8.69
CA ASN A 37 0.11 14.48 -8.28
C ASN A 37 1.18 15.55 -8.05
N SER A 38 1.12 16.67 -8.78
CA SER A 38 2.00 17.82 -8.54
C SER A 38 1.65 18.52 -7.22
N CYS A 39 0.36 18.64 -6.88
CA CYS A 39 -0.08 19.08 -5.56
C CYS A 39 0.39 18.13 -4.46
N ALA A 40 0.34 16.81 -4.69
CA ALA A 40 0.84 15.80 -3.76
C ALA A 40 2.33 16.00 -3.46
N GLY A 41 3.15 16.21 -4.50
CA GLY A 41 4.60 16.45 -4.38
C GLY A 41 4.96 17.76 -3.67
N LEU A 42 4.06 18.74 -3.67
CA LEU A 42 4.20 20.01 -2.96
C LEU A 42 3.50 20.03 -1.58
N SER A 43 2.83 18.93 -1.20
CA SER A 43 1.90 18.88 -0.06
C SER A 43 0.86 20.02 -0.08
N ALA A 44 0.45 20.48 -1.27
CA ALA A 44 -0.37 21.68 -1.46
C ALA A 44 -1.87 21.39 -1.36
N LEU A 45 -2.37 21.14 -0.14
CA LEU A 45 -3.76 20.74 0.13
C LEU A 45 -4.80 21.68 -0.50
N ARG A 46 -4.64 23.00 -0.32
CA ARG A 46 -5.59 24.00 -0.83
C ARG A 46 -5.71 23.98 -2.36
N SER A 47 -4.59 23.78 -3.05
CA SER A 47 -4.58 23.66 -4.50
C SER A 47 -5.22 22.34 -4.95
N GLY A 48 -4.97 21.27 -4.20
CA GLY A 48 -5.61 19.97 -4.39
C GLY A 48 -7.14 20.04 -4.25
N ASP A 49 -7.66 20.73 -3.23
CA ASP A 49 -9.10 20.93 -3.02
C ASP A 49 -9.75 21.72 -4.17
N ALA A 50 -9.08 22.77 -4.64
CA ALA A 50 -9.54 23.54 -5.79
C ALA A 50 -9.62 22.67 -7.05
N LEU A 51 -8.61 21.82 -7.28
CA LEU A 51 -8.59 20.88 -8.40
C LEU A 51 -9.65 19.79 -8.25
N ASN A 52 -9.91 19.26 -7.05
CA ASN A 52 -10.98 18.31 -6.78
C ASN A 52 -12.35 18.89 -7.15
N GLY A 53 -12.65 20.11 -6.66
CA GLY A 53 -13.89 20.80 -7.00
C GLY A 53 -14.04 21.11 -8.50
N HIS A 54 -12.94 21.46 -9.18
CA HIS A 54 -12.95 21.70 -10.61
C HIS A 54 -13.11 20.39 -11.42
N ALA A 55 -12.45 19.31 -11.01
CA ALA A 55 -12.63 17.97 -11.58
C ALA A 55 -14.07 17.47 -11.45
N GLU A 56 -14.72 17.76 -10.32
CA GLU A 56 -16.13 17.46 -10.10
C GLU A 56 -17.06 18.23 -11.05
N LYS A 57 -16.90 19.56 -11.15
CA LYS A 57 -17.69 20.41 -12.06
C LYS A 57 -17.54 20.03 -13.53
N THR A 58 -16.36 19.55 -13.92
CA THR A 58 -16.07 19.14 -15.30
C THR A 58 -16.39 17.67 -15.59
N GLY A 59 -16.88 16.93 -14.59
CA GLY A 59 -17.18 15.50 -14.68
C GLY A 59 -15.95 14.60 -14.75
N CYS A 60 -14.74 15.14 -14.61
CA CYS A 60 -13.51 14.36 -14.69
C CYS A 60 -13.24 13.51 -13.45
N LYS A 61 -13.95 13.75 -12.34
CA LYS A 61 -13.79 12.97 -11.10
C LYS A 61 -14.20 11.49 -11.26
N SER A 62 -15.01 11.15 -12.27
CA SER A 62 -15.40 9.76 -12.54
C SER A 62 -14.29 8.90 -13.15
N TYR A 63 -13.20 9.50 -13.63
CA TYR A 63 -12.06 8.74 -14.17
C TYR A 63 -11.23 8.14 -13.03
N LEU A 64 -10.92 6.84 -13.12
CA LEU A 64 -10.06 6.13 -12.15
C LEU A 64 -8.72 6.84 -11.90
N SER A 65 -8.10 7.37 -12.95
CA SER A 65 -6.83 8.11 -12.85
C SER A 65 -6.93 9.35 -11.95
N VAL A 66 -8.09 10.02 -11.95
CA VAL A 66 -8.33 11.21 -11.12
C VAL A 66 -8.61 10.78 -9.68
N GLY A 67 -9.43 9.74 -9.47
CA GLY A 67 -9.66 9.16 -8.15
C GLY A 67 -8.35 8.73 -7.46
N ASN A 68 -7.51 7.97 -8.17
CA ASN A 68 -6.21 7.52 -7.66
C ASN A 68 -5.28 8.71 -7.34
N ALA A 69 -5.25 9.74 -8.19
CA ALA A 69 -4.46 10.94 -7.92
C ALA A 69 -4.99 11.76 -6.74
N LEU A 70 -6.32 11.79 -6.51
CA LEU A 70 -6.91 12.43 -5.34
C LEU A 70 -6.53 11.71 -4.04
N ILE A 71 -6.60 10.37 -4.02
CA ILE A 71 -6.16 9.58 -2.85
C ILE A 71 -4.70 9.91 -2.53
N ASN A 72 -3.81 9.84 -3.52
CA ASN A 72 -2.39 10.15 -3.34
C ASN A 72 -2.15 11.59 -2.87
N MET A 73 -2.83 12.57 -3.47
CA MET A 73 -2.73 13.98 -3.10
C MET A 73 -3.13 14.20 -1.65
N TYR A 74 -4.32 13.74 -1.24
CA TYR A 74 -4.80 13.90 0.13
C TYR A 74 -3.90 13.19 1.14
N SER A 75 -3.42 11.98 0.84
CA SER A 75 -2.47 11.26 1.69
C SER A 75 -1.16 12.01 1.88
N LYS A 76 -0.52 12.50 0.80
CA LYS A 76 0.75 13.25 0.89
C LYS A 76 0.60 14.64 1.51
N SER A 77 -0.62 15.19 1.48
CA SER A 77 -0.98 16.46 2.11
C SER A 77 -1.44 16.32 3.56
N GLY A 78 -1.41 15.13 4.17
CA GLY A 78 -1.73 14.97 5.59
C GLY A 78 -3.20 14.72 5.92
N SER A 79 -4.10 14.62 4.92
CA SER A 79 -5.53 14.43 5.14
C SER A 79 -5.98 13.00 4.79
N ILE A 80 -5.88 12.09 5.76
CA ILE A 80 -6.34 10.70 5.57
C ILE A 80 -7.86 10.60 5.41
N ASP A 81 -8.62 11.49 6.05
CA ASP A 81 -10.08 11.48 6.00
C ASP A 81 -10.57 11.82 4.58
N ASP A 82 -9.95 12.81 3.94
CA ASP A 82 -10.31 13.19 2.57
C ASP A 82 -9.79 12.19 1.54
N ALA A 83 -8.64 11.53 1.80
CA ALA A 83 -8.19 10.39 1.01
C ALA A 83 -9.20 9.22 1.08
N THR A 84 -9.72 8.94 2.27
CA THR A 84 -10.75 7.91 2.49
C THR A 84 -12.05 8.27 1.79
N LYS A 85 -12.49 9.53 1.87
CA LYS A 85 -13.68 10.02 1.13
C LYS A 85 -13.47 9.92 -0.39
N ALA A 86 -12.28 10.27 -0.88
CA ALA A 86 -11.96 10.15 -2.30
C ALA A 86 -12.10 8.70 -2.76
N PHE A 87 -11.49 7.75 -2.04
CA PHE A 87 -11.57 6.31 -2.32
C PHE A 87 -13.01 5.77 -2.30
N THR A 88 -13.76 6.08 -1.24
CA THR A 88 -15.15 5.59 -1.08
C THR A 88 -16.15 6.23 -2.04
N SER A 89 -15.83 7.42 -2.59
CA SER A 89 -16.67 8.08 -3.60
C SER A 89 -16.43 7.59 -5.03
N MET A 90 -15.42 6.74 -5.27
CA MET A 90 -15.14 6.18 -6.58
C MET A 90 -16.21 5.15 -6.96
N LEU A 91 -16.66 5.20 -8.22
CA LEU A 91 -17.65 4.25 -8.76
C LEU A 91 -17.07 2.84 -8.93
N ASN A 92 -15.78 2.76 -9.24
CA ASN A 92 -15.03 1.51 -9.35
C ASN A 92 -13.66 1.76 -8.71
N GLN A 93 -13.09 0.73 -8.09
CA GLN A 93 -11.79 0.74 -7.44
C GLN A 93 -10.91 -0.32 -8.11
N ASP A 94 -9.77 0.10 -8.65
CA ASP A 94 -8.76 -0.84 -9.18
C ASP A 94 -7.70 -1.17 -8.11
N ILE A 95 -6.84 -2.14 -8.42
CA ILE A 95 -5.70 -2.52 -7.56
C ILE A 95 -4.84 -1.33 -7.11
N ILE A 96 -4.73 -0.28 -7.92
CA ILE A 96 -3.97 0.92 -7.58
C ILE A 96 -4.71 1.68 -6.47
N SER A 97 -6.01 1.92 -6.62
CA SER A 97 -6.84 2.60 -5.63
C SER A 97 -6.79 1.92 -4.26
N TRP A 98 -6.98 0.59 -4.20
CA TRP A 98 -6.90 -0.21 -2.98
C TRP A 98 -5.53 -0.11 -2.32
N ASN A 99 -4.46 -0.27 -3.10
CA ASN A 99 -3.10 -0.17 -2.58
C ASN A 99 -2.76 1.24 -2.09
N SER A 100 -3.24 2.29 -2.79
CA SER A 100 -3.02 3.67 -2.38
C SER A 100 -3.65 3.95 -1.02
N ILE A 101 -4.90 3.54 -0.78
CA ILE A 101 -5.56 3.79 0.50
C ILE A 101 -5.03 2.90 1.64
N ILE A 102 -4.64 1.65 1.37
CA ILE A 102 -4.02 0.77 2.37
C ILE A 102 -2.67 1.35 2.82
N ASN A 103 -1.84 1.79 1.86
CA ASN A 103 -0.57 2.43 2.18
C ASN A 103 -0.77 3.76 2.91
N ALA A 104 -1.80 4.53 2.55
CA ALA A 104 -2.18 5.73 3.29
C ALA A 104 -2.46 5.40 4.76
N TYR A 105 -3.38 4.45 5.05
CA TYR A 105 -3.65 4.04 6.42
C TYR A 105 -2.39 3.57 7.16
N SER A 106 -1.52 2.83 6.48
CA SER A 106 -0.23 2.43 7.05
C SER A 106 0.60 3.63 7.49
N HIS A 107 0.81 4.61 6.59
CA HIS A 107 1.64 5.79 6.87
C HIS A 107 1.14 6.63 8.05
N PHE A 108 -0.17 6.64 8.27
CA PHE A 108 -0.78 7.37 9.39
C PHE A 108 -1.02 6.47 10.63
N GLY A 109 -0.58 5.21 10.63
CA GLY A 109 -0.71 4.29 11.76
C GLY A 109 -2.13 3.75 11.99
N PHE A 110 -3.03 3.90 11.03
CA PHE A 110 -4.42 3.43 11.12
C PHE A 110 -4.56 1.96 10.69
N ALA A 111 -3.94 1.05 11.44
CA ALA A 111 -3.90 -0.36 11.07
C ALA A 111 -5.27 -1.02 10.89
N LYS A 112 -6.25 -0.65 11.74
CA LYS A 112 -7.62 -1.16 11.60
C LYS A 112 -8.24 -0.79 10.25
N GLY A 113 -8.07 0.47 9.82
CA GLY A 113 -8.54 0.92 8.51
C GLY A 113 -7.85 0.19 7.35
N ALA A 114 -6.53 -0.03 7.45
CA ALA A 114 -5.79 -0.82 6.46
C ALA A 114 -6.30 -2.26 6.35
N LEU A 115 -6.55 -2.92 7.49
CA LEU A 115 -7.06 -4.29 7.53
C LEU A 115 -8.51 -4.41 7.03
N GLU A 116 -9.39 -3.50 7.45
CA GLU A 116 -10.77 -3.45 6.95
C GLU A 116 -10.79 -3.25 5.43
N THR A 117 -9.95 -2.36 4.92
CA THR A 117 -9.83 -2.09 3.49
C THR A 117 -9.27 -3.29 2.73
N PHE A 118 -8.29 -4.01 3.29
CA PHE A 118 -7.80 -5.25 2.73
C PHE A 118 -8.87 -6.34 2.69
N HIS A 119 -9.67 -6.50 3.74
CA HIS A 119 -10.77 -7.47 3.75
C HIS A 119 -11.86 -7.12 2.73
N ASN A 120 -12.19 -5.83 2.57
CA ASN A 120 -13.12 -5.37 1.55
C ASN A 120 -12.59 -5.66 0.14
N MET A 121 -11.30 -5.41 -0.11
CA MET A 121 -10.65 -5.76 -1.37
C MET A 121 -10.79 -7.26 -1.69
N LEU A 122 -10.57 -8.14 -0.71
CA LEU A 122 -10.77 -9.59 -0.88
C LEU A 122 -12.23 -9.97 -1.13
N ALA A 123 -13.18 -9.27 -0.50
CA ALA A 123 -14.61 -9.51 -0.65
C ALA A 123 -15.14 -9.08 -2.03
N GLU A 124 -14.53 -8.06 -2.63
CA GLU A 124 -14.78 -7.59 -3.99
C GLU A 124 -14.03 -8.43 -5.05
N GLU A 125 -13.42 -9.55 -4.66
CA GLU A 125 -12.66 -10.46 -5.53
C GLU A 125 -11.45 -9.81 -6.24
N GLU A 126 -10.99 -8.65 -5.77
CA GLU A 126 -9.78 -8.00 -6.26
C GLU A 126 -8.53 -8.75 -5.77
N THR A 127 -7.66 -9.14 -6.69
CA THR A 127 -6.46 -9.92 -6.36
C THR A 127 -5.41 -9.04 -5.70
N PRO A 128 -4.98 -9.32 -4.45
CA PRO A 128 -3.87 -8.61 -3.82
C PRO A 128 -2.59 -8.66 -4.66
N THR A 129 -1.68 -7.75 -4.40
CA THR A 129 -0.30 -7.83 -4.90
C THR A 129 0.68 -7.79 -3.75
N TYR A 130 1.98 -8.00 -4.02
CA TYR A 130 3.00 -7.84 -2.98
C TYR A 130 2.97 -6.44 -2.33
N VAL A 131 2.58 -5.41 -3.10
CA VAL A 131 2.40 -4.03 -2.59
C VAL A 131 1.30 -3.98 -1.53
N THR A 132 0.21 -4.71 -1.74
CA THR A 132 -0.89 -4.83 -0.77
C THR A 132 -0.40 -5.39 0.56
N PHE A 133 0.31 -6.53 0.52
CA PHE A 133 0.84 -7.17 1.73
C PHE A 133 1.86 -6.28 2.45
N ILE A 134 2.71 -5.61 1.70
CA ILE A 134 3.70 -4.67 2.22
C ILE A 134 3.02 -3.50 2.95
N GLY A 135 1.91 -2.98 2.42
CA GLY A 135 1.11 -1.93 3.07
C GLY A 135 0.44 -2.43 4.34
N VAL A 136 -0.21 -3.60 4.29
CA VAL A 136 -0.90 -4.21 5.45
C VAL A 136 0.08 -4.54 6.58
N LEU A 137 1.23 -5.16 6.27
CA LEU A 137 2.27 -5.48 7.26
C LEU A 137 2.82 -4.22 7.92
N SER A 138 3.06 -3.17 7.14
CA SER A 138 3.53 -1.89 7.65
C SER A 138 2.49 -1.25 8.56
N ALA A 139 1.20 -1.32 8.21
CA ALA A 139 0.13 -0.81 9.06
C ALA A 139 0.07 -1.57 10.39
N CYS A 140 0.18 -2.90 10.36
CA CYS A 140 0.18 -3.73 11.56
C CYS A 140 1.40 -3.48 12.45
N ALA A 141 2.57 -3.18 11.85
CA ALA A 141 3.78 -2.80 12.58
C ALA A 141 3.56 -1.55 13.45
N HIS A 142 2.90 -0.53 12.89
CA HIS A 142 2.62 0.71 13.63
C HIS A 142 1.68 0.53 14.82
N LEU A 143 0.80 -0.48 14.82
CA LEU A 143 -0.10 -0.77 15.95
C LEU A 143 0.48 -1.80 16.94
N GLY A 144 1.62 -2.42 16.63
CA GLY A 144 2.10 -3.58 17.37
C GLY A 144 1.06 -4.71 17.41
N LEU A 145 0.26 -4.87 16.35
CA LEU A 145 -0.73 -5.94 16.26
C LEU A 145 0.01 -7.30 16.35
N ILE A 146 -0.31 -8.08 17.38
CA ILE A 146 0.37 -9.33 17.75
C ILE A 146 1.87 -9.12 18.11
N GLY A 147 2.26 -7.89 18.44
CA GLY A 147 3.66 -7.53 18.73
C GLY A 147 4.57 -7.53 17.50
N TYR A 148 4.03 -7.53 16.28
CA TYR A 148 4.87 -7.38 15.09
C TYR A 148 5.47 -5.98 15.04
N VAL A 149 6.79 -5.91 15.14
CA VAL A 149 7.60 -4.72 14.93
C VAL A 149 8.80 -5.18 14.09
N PRO A 150 9.12 -4.54 12.95
CA PRO A 150 10.24 -4.92 12.13
C PRO A 150 11.54 -4.99 12.95
N ASN A 151 12.15 -6.19 12.99
CA ASN A 151 13.38 -6.37 13.76
C ASN A 151 14.60 -6.03 12.90
N ILE A 152 15.00 -4.76 12.90
CA ILE A 152 16.15 -4.26 12.13
C ILE A 152 17.48 -4.93 12.52
N ALA A 153 17.60 -5.52 13.71
CA ALA A 153 18.79 -6.28 14.11
C ALA A 153 19.02 -7.51 13.24
N CYS A 154 17.98 -8.01 12.54
CA CYS A 154 18.09 -9.10 11.58
C CYS A 154 18.64 -8.65 10.21
N ALA A 155 18.68 -7.35 9.92
CA ALA A 155 19.20 -6.83 8.65
C ALA A 155 20.72 -6.60 8.76
N SER A 156 21.51 -7.48 8.14
CA SER A 156 22.99 -7.45 8.22
C SER A 156 23.68 -6.34 7.42
N HIS A 157 22.93 -5.34 6.93
CA HIS A 157 23.47 -4.27 6.10
C HIS A 157 23.74 -3.03 6.95
N ASP A 158 24.93 -2.45 6.81
CA ASP A 158 25.31 -1.19 7.44
C ASP A 158 24.71 0.00 6.68
N VAL A 159 23.40 0.13 6.79
CA VAL A 159 22.59 1.20 6.20
C VAL A 159 21.73 1.85 7.29
N GLU A 160 21.13 2.99 6.96
CA GLU A 160 20.17 3.67 7.82
C GLU A 160 19.00 2.73 8.18
N ASP A 161 18.43 2.89 9.38
CA ASP A 161 17.42 1.98 9.91
C ASP A 161 16.15 1.94 9.06
N GLU A 162 15.79 3.06 8.43
CA GLU A 162 14.70 3.16 7.45
C GLU A 162 14.94 2.25 6.24
N GLN A 163 16.18 2.16 5.76
CA GLN A 163 16.57 1.28 4.66
C GLN A 163 16.62 -0.19 5.10
N LYS A 164 16.97 -0.47 6.36
CA LYS A 164 16.89 -1.83 6.94
C LYS A 164 15.45 -2.31 7.02
N GLU A 165 14.53 -1.47 7.48
CA GLU A 165 13.10 -1.79 7.48
C GLU A 165 12.58 -2.07 6.08
N GLU A 166 13.00 -1.28 5.09
CA GLU A 166 12.66 -1.54 3.69
C GLU A 166 13.13 -2.94 3.25
N TYR A 167 14.38 -3.32 3.53
CA TYR A 167 14.87 -4.66 3.21
C TYR A 167 14.08 -5.79 3.87
N LEU A 168 13.68 -5.63 5.13
CA LEU A 168 12.83 -6.60 5.84
C LEU A 168 11.47 -6.79 5.15
N ARG A 169 10.90 -5.75 4.52
CA ARG A 169 9.62 -5.85 3.79
C ARG A 169 9.73 -6.74 2.56
N TYR A 170 10.90 -6.79 1.94
CA TYR A 170 11.18 -7.56 0.72
C TYR A 170 11.85 -8.90 0.97
N HIS A 171 11.87 -9.39 2.22
CA HIS A 171 12.35 -10.73 2.51
C HIS A 171 11.61 -11.80 1.68
N SER A 172 12.40 -12.75 1.17
CA SER A 172 11.93 -13.78 0.23
C SER A 172 10.73 -14.58 0.73
N GLU A 173 10.63 -14.81 2.05
CA GLU A 173 9.52 -15.51 2.68
C GLU A 173 8.23 -14.72 2.54
N LYS A 174 8.25 -13.42 2.83
CA LYS A 174 7.08 -12.54 2.72
C LYS A 174 6.60 -12.46 1.28
N LEU A 175 7.54 -12.33 0.34
CA LEU A 175 7.23 -12.32 -1.10
C LEU A 175 6.69 -13.67 -1.60
N ALA A 176 7.24 -14.79 -1.15
CA ALA A 176 6.77 -16.11 -1.50
C ALA A 176 5.36 -16.39 -0.94
N ILE A 177 5.08 -15.94 0.29
CA ILE A 177 3.73 -16.02 0.87
C ILE A 177 2.78 -15.13 0.08
N ALA A 178 3.16 -13.88 -0.19
CA ALA A 178 2.35 -12.97 -1.01
C ALA A 178 2.02 -13.63 -2.36
N PHE A 179 3.01 -14.16 -3.06
CA PHE A 179 2.81 -14.88 -4.32
C PHE A 179 1.84 -16.06 -4.16
N GLY A 180 2.00 -16.87 -3.11
CA GLY A 180 1.11 -17.98 -2.80
C GLY A 180 -0.33 -17.54 -2.54
N VAL A 181 -0.54 -16.45 -1.78
CA VAL A 181 -1.89 -15.94 -1.48
C VAL A 181 -2.59 -15.48 -2.76
N ILE A 182 -1.83 -14.87 -3.69
CA ILE A 182 -2.35 -14.32 -4.95
C ILE A 182 -2.76 -15.42 -5.93
N HIS A 183 -1.95 -16.47 -6.04
CA HIS A 183 -2.11 -17.45 -7.12
C HIS A 183 -2.80 -18.75 -6.67
N MET A 184 -2.97 -18.98 -5.37
CA MET A 184 -3.58 -20.20 -4.84
C MET A 184 -5.03 -19.96 -4.43
N PRO A 185 -5.96 -20.91 -4.68
CA PRO A 185 -7.37 -20.78 -4.35
C PRO A 185 -7.60 -20.36 -2.89
N PRO A 186 -8.61 -19.52 -2.58
CA PRO A 186 -8.90 -19.11 -1.20
C PRO A 186 -8.98 -20.31 -0.24
N GLY A 187 -8.36 -20.18 0.94
CA GLY A 187 -8.33 -21.24 1.95
C GLY A 187 -7.34 -22.39 1.69
N ALA A 188 -6.78 -22.55 0.48
CA ALA A 188 -5.78 -23.60 0.26
C ALA A 188 -4.51 -23.35 1.11
N ALA A 189 -3.86 -24.41 1.59
CA ALA A 189 -2.61 -24.27 2.33
C ALA A 189 -1.48 -23.81 1.40
N ILE A 190 -0.63 -22.89 1.88
CA ILE A 190 0.53 -22.38 1.12
C ILE A 190 1.78 -23.04 1.68
N TYR A 191 2.57 -23.65 0.80
CA TYR A 191 3.81 -24.34 1.16
C TYR A 191 5.02 -23.62 0.57
N ILE A 192 5.98 -23.28 1.41
CA ILE A 192 7.21 -22.59 1.02
C ILE A 192 8.40 -23.40 1.51
N MET A 193 9.37 -23.61 0.62
CA MET A 193 10.65 -24.23 0.97
C MET A 193 11.77 -23.22 0.76
N LYS A 194 12.57 -23.01 1.80
CA LYS A 194 13.73 -22.12 1.78
C LYS A 194 14.99 -22.88 2.23
N ASN A 195 16.11 -22.57 1.60
CA ASN A 195 17.41 -23.16 1.93
C ASN A 195 18.13 -22.45 3.10
N LEU A 196 17.65 -21.27 3.50
CA LEU A 196 18.19 -20.50 4.62
C LEU A 196 17.24 -20.57 5.81
N ARG A 197 17.78 -20.43 7.02
CA ARG A 197 16.98 -20.27 8.25
C ARG A 197 16.05 -19.06 8.12
N MET A 198 14.82 -19.22 8.58
CA MET A 198 13.87 -18.10 8.66
C MET A 198 14.34 -17.14 9.76
N CYS A 199 14.34 -15.83 9.49
CA CYS A 199 14.63 -14.83 10.52
C CYS A 199 13.40 -14.56 11.42
N ASP A 200 13.67 -14.01 12.61
CA ASP A 200 12.66 -13.72 13.62
C ASP A 200 11.58 -12.78 13.09
N ASP A 201 11.97 -11.75 12.34
CA ASP A 201 11.07 -10.81 11.68
C ASP A 201 10.11 -11.52 10.69
N CYS A 202 10.64 -12.39 9.83
CA CYS A 202 9.81 -13.17 8.92
C CYS A 202 8.85 -14.07 9.71
N HIS A 203 9.33 -14.73 10.77
CA HIS A 203 8.51 -15.64 11.58
C HIS A 203 7.29 -14.93 12.17
N VAL A 204 7.48 -13.75 12.78
CA VAL A 204 6.37 -12.96 13.34
C VAL A 204 5.47 -12.42 12.22
N ALA A 205 6.04 -11.98 11.09
CA ALA A 205 5.24 -11.56 9.94
C ALA A 205 4.34 -12.70 9.40
N VAL A 206 4.85 -13.93 9.31
CA VAL A 206 4.06 -15.08 8.82
C VAL A 206 2.88 -15.38 9.75
N LYS A 207 3.07 -15.29 11.07
CA LYS A 207 1.96 -15.41 12.04
C LYS A 207 0.86 -14.39 11.74
N LEU A 208 1.21 -13.12 11.59
CA LEU A 208 0.26 -12.07 11.26
C LEU A 208 -0.43 -12.34 9.92
N ILE A 209 0.31 -12.71 8.87
CA ILE A 209 -0.27 -13.02 7.55
C ILE A 209 -1.26 -14.19 7.65
N SER A 210 -0.99 -15.21 8.48
CA SER A 210 -1.92 -16.33 8.68
C SER A 210 -3.28 -15.90 9.24
N ILE A 211 -3.30 -14.87 10.10
CA ILE A 211 -4.55 -14.27 10.61
C ILE A 211 -5.24 -13.46 9.53
N VAL A 212 -4.51 -12.53 8.93
CA VAL A 212 -5.09 -11.57 7.98
C VAL A 212 -5.64 -12.26 6.73
N THR A 213 -4.97 -13.31 6.27
CA THR A 213 -5.43 -14.10 5.12
C THR A 213 -6.38 -15.23 5.50
N ASN A 214 -6.47 -15.56 6.80
CA ASN A 214 -7.16 -16.76 7.31
C ASN A 214 -6.72 -18.03 6.56
N ARG A 215 -5.41 -18.24 6.40
CA ARG A 215 -4.82 -19.38 5.69
C ARG A 215 -3.78 -20.09 6.53
N LYS A 216 -3.71 -21.41 6.33
CA LYS A 216 -2.61 -22.25 6.80
C LYS A 216 -1.37 -22.02 5.94
N LEU A 217 -0.27 -21.61 6.57
CA LEU A 217 1.02 -21.38 5.91
C LEU A 217 2.02 -22.38 6.46
N VAL A 218 2.69 -23.13 5.59
CA VAL A 218 3.72 -24.09 5.97
C VAL A 218 5.03 -23.64 5.36
N VAL A 219 5.99 -23.25 6.19
CA VAL A 219 7.31 -22.83 5.75
C VAL A 219 8.35 -23.83 6.25
N ARG A 220 9.04 -24.47 5.33
CA ARG A 220 10.23 -25.27 5.61
C ARG A 220 11.45 -24.38 5.43
N ASP A 221 12.25 -24.23 6.48
CA ASP A 221 13.57 -23.59 6.40
C ASP A 221 14.70 -24.64 6.46
N ALA A 222 15.94 -24.17 6.62
CA ALA A 222 17.11 -25.05 6.73
C ALA A 222 17.07 -26.01 7.94
N ASN A 223 16.34 -25.65 8.99
CA ASN A 223 16.35 -26.35 10.27
C ASN A 223 15.11 -27.24 10.45
N ARG A 224 13.91 -26.76 10.09
CA ARG A 224 12.64 -27.45 10.39
C ARG A 224 11.46 -26.95 9.55
N PHE A 225 10.31 -27.55 9.83
CA PHE A 225 9.00 -27.09 9.36
C PHE A 225 8.35 -26.20 10.40
N HIS A 226 7.79 -25.09 9.93
CA HIS A 226 6.97 -24.17 10.69
C HIS A 226 5.56 -24.18 10.09
N CYS A 227 4.57 -24.55 10.89
CA CYS A 227 3.17 -24.52 10.49
C CYS A 227 2.50 -23.35 11.20
N PHE A 228 2.08 -22.35 10.42
CA PHE A 228 1.42 -21.15 10.89
C PHE A 228 -0.08 -21.21 10.62
N GLU A 229 -0.86 -21.00 11.67
CA GLU A 229 -2.32 -21.04 11.62
C GLU A 229 -2.87 -20.14 12.73
N SER A 230 -3.79 -19.23 12.38
CA SER A 230 -4.44 -18.32 13.32
C SER A 230 -3.48 -17.54 14.24
N GLY A 231 -2.28 -17.18 13.74
CA GLY A 231 -1.29 -16.39 14.46
C GLY A 231 -0.34 -17.19 15.34
N CYS A 232 -0.51 -18.51 15.42
CA CYS A 232 0.39 -19.40 16.13
C CYS A 232 1.34 -20.09 15.15
N CYS A 233 2.50 -20.53 15.64
CA CYS A 233 3.42 -21.39 14.89
C CYS A 233 3.63 -22.69 15.67
N SER A 234 3.74 -23.82 14.97
CA SER A 234 4.01 -25.14 15.56
C SER A 234 5.34 -25.28 16.29
N CYS A 235 6.16 -24.24 16.35
CA CYS A 235 7.42 -24.24 17.08
C CYS A 235 7.34 -23.63 18.48
N ASP A 236 6.17 -23.13 18.90
CA ASP A 236 5.94 -22.49 20.20
C ASP A 236 6.98 -21.40 20.55
N ASP A 237 7.48 -20.69 19.54
CA ASP A 237 8.51 -19.65 19.66
C ASP A 237 9.88 -20.11 20.20
N TYR A 238 10.08 -21.42 20.32
CA TYR A 238 11.40 -22.00 20.53
C TYR A 238 12.12 -22.06 19.19
N TRP A 239 12.82 -20.98 18.77
CA TRP A 239 13.46 -20.87 17.45
C TRP A 239 14.98 -20.93 17.42
#